data_AF-A0A8S3HYP1-F1
#
_entry.id   AF-A0A8S3HYP1-F1
#
_cell.length_a   1.000
_cell.length_b   1.000
_cell.length_c   1.000
_cell.angle_alpha   90.00
_cell.angle_beta   90.00
_cell.angle_gamma   90.00
#
_symmetry.space_group_name_H-M   'P 1'
#
loop_
_entity.id
_entity.type
_entity.pdbx_description
1 polymer ?
#
loop_
_entity_poly.entity_id
_entity_poly.type
_entity_poly.pdbx_seq_one_letter_code
_entity_poly.pdbx_strand_id
1 'polypeptide(L)'
;MLSSLQIRNGYPTRILGNFLTTRYSILRLLCYKLYCIIPFLYEMRVLMDWMFTPTSLSLTYYFMMEEIARNAWTQKCWRITYGRSPTKRAKNRGRCERYCIGGWILFAIIVVLWFPLVFFR
;
A
#
# COMPACT_ATOMS: atom_id res chain seq x y z
N MET A 1 -2.63 -29.68 1.16
CA MET A 1 -3.04 -29.79 -0.26
C MET A 1 -2.33 -28.79 -1.16
N LEU A 2 -2.27 -27.50 -0.81
CA LEU A 2 -1.55 -26.51 -1.64
C LEU A 2 -0.03 -26.74 -1.69
N SER A 3 0.61 -27.02 -0.55
CA SER A 3 2.04 -27.33 -0.48
C SER A 3 2.43 -28.56 -1.31
N SER A 4 1.65 -29.63 -1.23
CA SER A 4 1.88 -30.85 -2.01
C SER A 4 1.75 -30.63 -3.52
N LEU A 5 0.89 -29.71 -3.97
CA LEU A 5 0.77 -29.34 -5.37
C LEU A 5 1.95 -28.49 -5.85
N GLN A 6 2.49 -27.62 -5.00
CA GLN A 6 3.65 -26.80 -5.31
C GLN A 6 4.92 -27.65 -5.52
N ILE A 7 5.14 -28.67 -4.69
CA ILE A 7 6.27 -29.60 -4.86
C ILE A 7 6.12 -30.39 -6.17
N ARG A 8 4.89 -30.83 -6.50
CA ARG A 8 4.61 -31.59 -7.73
C ARG A 8 4.85 -30.78 -9.00
N ASN A 9 4.45 -29.51 -9.01
CA ASN A 9 4.50 -28.66 -10.21
C ASN A 9 5.81 -27.87 -10.34
N GLY A 10 6.68 -27.87 -9.32
CA GLY A 10 7.96 -27.16 -9.30
C GLY A 10 7.83 -25.65 -9.03
N TYR A 11 8.97 -24.99 -8.79
CA TYR A 11 9.05 -23.55 -8.48
C TYR A 11 9.34 -22.73 -9.75
N PRO A 12 8.68 -21.57 -9.95
CA PRO A 12 8.95 -20.69 -11.09
C PRO A 12 10.30 -19.96 -10.93
N THR A 13 10.93 -19.61 -12.05
CA THR A 13 12.26 -18.97 -12.07
C THR A 13 12.27 -17.48 -11.70
N ARG A 14 11.10 -16.83 -11.56
CA ARG A 14 10.97 -15.40 -11.23
C ARG A 14 10.09 -15.18 -10.00
N ILE A 15 10.70 -15.25 -8.81
CA ILE A 15 10.01 -15.15 -7.51
C ILE A 15 10.10 -13.77 -6.83
N LEU A 16 11.04 -12.91 -7.25
CA LEU A 16 11.38 -11.64 -6.58
C LEU A 16 10.31 -10.53 -6.69
N GLY A 17 9.15 -10.81 -7.28
CA GLY A 17 8.10 -9.80 -7.52
C GLY A 17 7.04 -9.77 -6.42
N ASN A 18 6.67 -8.58 -5.93
CA ASN A 18 5.54 -8.45 -5.02
C ASN A 18 4.20 -8.70 -5.75
N PHE A 19 3.46 -9.74 -5.35
CA PHE A 19 2.17 -10.11 -5.97
C PHE A 19 1.15 -8.96 -5.99
N LEU A 20 1.18 -8.10 -4.98
CA LEU A 20 0.26 -6.96 -4.86
C LEU A 20 0.53 -5.90 -5.94
N THR A 21 1.78 -5.72 -6.37
CA THR A 21 2.20 -4.64 -7.28
C THR A 21 2.14 -5.01 -8.75
N THR A 22 1.76 -6.24 -9.11
CA THR A 22 1.73 -6.74 -10.50
C THR A 22 0.78 -5.97 -11.43
N ARG A 23 -0.36 -5.48 -10.93
CA ARG A 23 -1.32 -4.69 -11.74
C ARG A 23 -1.69 -3.39 -11.05
N TYR A 24 -2.02 -2.39 -11.87
CA TYR A 24 -2.39 -1.06 -11.42
C TYR A 24 -3.93 -0.91 -11.38
N SER A 25 -4.50 -0.99 -10.17
CA SER A 25 -5.92 -0.81 -9.90
C SER A 25 -6.12 -0.19 -8.52
N ILE A 26 -7.21 0.57 -8.32
CA ILE A 26 -7.52 1.21 -7.03
C ILE A 26 -7.68 0.17 -5.91
N LEU A 27 -8.27 -0.99 -6.22
CA LEU A 27 -8.46 -2.08 -5.26
C LEU A 27 -7.12 -2.63 -4.77
N ARG A 28 -6.14 -2.77 -5.68
CA ARG A 28 -4.78 -3.21 -5.32
C ARG A 28 -4.02 -2.16 -4.53
N LEU A 29 -4.22 -0.88 -4.85
CA LEU A 29 -3.68 0.23 -4.05
C LEU A 29 -4.23 0.19 -2.63
N LEU A 30 -5.54 -0.04 -2.46
CA LEU A 30 -6.17 -0.18 -1.14
C LEU A 30 -5.63 -1.39 -0.38
N CYS A 31 -5.60 -2.57 -0.99
CA CYS A 31 -5.03 -3.78 -0.36
C CYS A 31 -3.56 -3.57 0.04
N TYR A 32 -2.78 -2.88 -0.78
CA TYR A 32 -1.39 -2.56 -0.46
C TYR A 32 -1.26 -1.57 0.71
N LYS A 33 -2.14 -0.56 0.78
CA LYS A 33 -2.19 0.35 1.94
C LYS A 33 -2.60 -0.38 3.22
N LEU A 34 -3.57 -1.29 3.14
CA LEU A 34 -3.97 -2.14 4.27
C LEU A 34 -2.81 -3.02 4.73
N TYR A 35 -2.06 -3.63 3.80
CA TYR A 35 -0.84 -4.39 4.13
C TYR A 35 0.19 -3.55 4.89
N CYS A 36 0.39 -2.28 4.50
CA CYS A 36 1.31 -1.37 5.19
C CYS A 36 0.81 -0.85 6.55
N ILE A 37 -0.50 -0.87 6.82
CA ILE A 37 -1.06 -0.46 8.12
C ILE A 37 -0.77 -1.52 9.20
N ILE A 38 -0.62 -2.78 8.80
CA ILE A 38 -0.29 -3.86 9.74
C ILE A 38 1.12 -3.60 10.30
N PRO A 39 1.27 -3.42 11.62
CA PRO A 39 2.57 -3.14 12.22
C PRO A 39 3.52 -4.32 11.99
N PHE A 40 4.80 -4.02 11.74
CA PHE A 40 5.92 -4.97 11.53
C PHE A 40 5.82 -5.91 10.32
N LEU A 41 4.64 -6.15 9.75
CA LEU A 41 4.46 -7.13 8.69
C LEU A 41 5.24 -6.76 7.41
N TYR A 42 5.24 -5.48 7.05
CA TYR A 42 6.05 -4.99 5.95
C TYR A 42 7.56 -5.17 6.22
N GLU A 43 8.00 -4.75 7.41
CA GLU A 43 9.42 -4.78 7.82
C GLU A 43 9.96 -6.22 7.81
N MET A 44 9.24 -7.16 8.44
CA MET A 44 9.63 -8.57 8.49
C MET A 44 9.77 -9.20 7.10
N ARG A 45 8.90 -8.82 6.16
CA ARG A 45 8.98 -9.29 4.78
C ARG A 45 10.23 -8.79 4.08
N VAL A 46 10.60 -7.52 4.26
CA VAL A 46 11.82 -6.93 3.66
C VAL A 46 13.07 -7.54 4.27
N LEU A 47 13.08 -7.73 5.60
CA LEU A 47 14.18 -8.39 6.30
C LEU A 47 14.39 -9.82 5.77
N MET A 48 13.31 -10.59 5.65
CA MET A 48 13.37 -11.95 5.14
C MET A 48 13.88 -11.99 3.68
N ASP A 49 13.39 -11.09 2.82
CA ASP A 49 13.82 -11.03 1.42
C ASP A 49 15.31 -10.67 1.30
N TRP A 50 15.79 -9.75 2.13
CA TRP A 50 17.21 -9.38 2.21
C TRP A 50 18.08 -10.52 2.72
N MET A 51 17.64 -11.25 3.75
CA MET A 51 18.40 -12.37 4.32
C MET A 51 18.58 -13.54 3.35
N PHE A 52 17.55 -13.85 2.54
CA PHE A 52 17.54 -15.04 1.68
C PHE A 52 17.86 -14.75 0.21
N THR A 53 18.08 -13.49 -0.16
CA THR A 53 18.48 -13.10 -1.52
C THR A 53 19.96 -12.72 -1.54
N PRO A 54 20.77 -13.25 -2.47
CA PRO A 54 22.15 -12.80 -2.63
C PRO A 54 22.17 -11.35 -3.13
N THR A 55 22.39 -10.40 -2.23
CA THR A 55 22.50 -8.97 -2.52
C THR A 55 23.77 -8.39 -1.91
N SER A 56 24.40 -7.44 -2.61
CA SER A 56 25.57 -6.70 -2.12
C SER A 56 25.21 -5.45 -1.32
N LEU A 57 23.92 -5.09 -1.24
CA LEU A 57 23.46 -3.90 -0.54
C LEU A 57 23.40 -4.15 0.98
N SER A 58 23.93 -3.20 1.75
CA SER A 58 23.67 -3.13 3.19
C SER A 58 22.18 -2.97 3.46
N LEU A 59 21.73 -3.46 4.62
CA LEU A 59 20.32 -3.49 5.02
C LEU A 59 19.61 -2.14 4.81
N THR A 60 20.20 -1.05 5.30
CA THR A 60 19.63 0.30 5.18
C THR A 60 19.41 0.73 3.72
N TYR A 61 20.37 0.45 2.84
CA TYR A 61 20.25 0.77 1.42
C TYR A 61 19.20 -0.10 0.73
N TYR A 62 19.05 -1.35 1.15
CA TYR A 62 18.00 -2.24 0.66
C TYR A 62 16.60 -1.73 1.06
N PHE A 63 16.43 -1.30 2.31
CA PHE A 63 15.19 -0.65 2.77
C PHE A 63 14.86 0.62 1.99
N MET A 64 15.86 1.49 1.76
CA MET A 64 15.69 2.71 0.99
C MET A 64 15.24 2.41 -0.46
N MET A 65 15.84 1.40 -1.09
CA MET A 65 15.48 0.97 -2.44
C MET A 65 14.02 0.48 -2.49
N GLU A 66 13.60 -0.35 -1.55
CA GLU A 66 12.23 -0.84 -1.45
C GLU A 66 11.20 0.28 -1.18
N GLU A 67 11.56 1.26 -0.36
CA GLU A 67 10.72 2.44 -0.11
C GLU A 67 10.53 3.31 -1.37
N ILE A 68 11.61 3.56 -2.11
CA ILE A 68 11.55 4.32 -3.37
C ILE A 68 10.67 3.58 -4.39
N ALA A 69 10.87 2.26 -4.52
CA ALA A 69 10.08 1.43 -5.44
C ALA A 69 8.58 1.46 -5.08
N ARG A 70 8.25 1.37 -3.79
CA ARG A 70 6.88 1.50 -3.27
C ARG A 70 6.27 2.86 -3.59
N ASN A 71 7.01 3.94 -3.37
CA ASN A 71 6.52 5.29 -3.65
C ASN A 71 6.26 5.46 -5.15
N ALA A 72 7.21 5.06 -6.00
CA ALA A 72 7.07 5.09 -7.45
C ALA A 72 5.83 4.32 -7.94
N TRP A 73 5.60 3.11 -7.40
CA TRP A 73 4.43 2.31 -7.72
C TRP A 73 3.11 2.98 -7.30
N THR A 74 3.08 3.58 -6.10
CA THR A 74 1.90 4.31 -5.60
C THR A 74 1.58 5.51 -6.51
N GLN A 75 2.59 6.31 -6.86
CA GLN A 75 2.42 7.44 -7.79
C GLN A 75 1.94 6.98 -9.17
N LYS A 76 2.45 5.85 -9.66
CA LYS A 76 2.00 5.26 -10.94
C LYS A 76 0.54 4.83 -10.88
N CYS A 77 0.10 4.20 -9.78
CA CYS A 77 -1.31 3.82 -9.58
C CYS A 77 -2.22 5.05 -9.62
N TRP A 78 -1.86 6.12 -8.90
CA TRP A 78 -2.61 7.37 -8.92
C TRP A 78 -2.71 7.96 -10.33
N ARG A 79 -1.58 8.05 -11.04
CA ARG A 79 -1.56 8.55 -12.42
C ARG A 79 -2.49 7.75 -13.34
N ILE A 80 -2.53 6.43 -13.23
CA ILE A 80 -3.42 5.58 -14.03
C ILE A 80 -4.88 5.81 -13.67
N THR A 81 -5.20 5.93 -12.38
CA THR A 81 -6.56 6.23 -11.93
C THR A 81 -7.03 7.60 -12.45
N TYR A 82 -6.22 8.64 -12.31
CA TYR A 82 -6.53 9.97 -12.83
C TYR A 82 -6.59 10.01 -14.37
N GLY A 83 -5.77 9.19 -15.05
CA GLY A 83 -5.78 9.07 -16.51
C GLY A 83 -7.05 8.39 -17.06
N ARG A 84 -7.64 7.44 -16.32
CA ARG A 84 -8.89 6.76 -16.72
C ARG A 84 -10.12 7.66 -16.61
N SER A 85 -10.11 8.63 -15.71
CA SER A 85 -11.16 9.64 -15.57
C SER A 85 -10.53 11.02 -15.76
N PRO A 86 -10.27 11.46 -17.01
CA PRO A 86 -9.69 12.77 -17.27
C PRO A 86 -10.68 13.84 -16.82
N THR A 87 -10.55 14.28 -15.57
CA THR A 87 -11.22 15.48 -15.09
C THR A 87 -10.75 16.62 -15.98
N LYS A 88 -11.69 17.34 -16.60
CA LYS A 88 -11.38 18.53 -17.41
C LYS A 88 -10.44 19.43 -16.61
N ARG A 89 -9.27 19.71 -17.20
CA ARG A 89 -8.23 20.55 -16.58
C ARG A 89 -8.87 21.90 -16.20
N ALA A 90 -8.61 22.38 -14.99
CA ALA A 90 -9.17 23.61 -14.42
C ALA A 90 -10.68 23.62 -14.08
N LYS A 91 -11.36 22.46 -13.95
CA LYS A 91 -12.72 22.42 -13.38
C LYS A 91 -12.66 22.23 -11.85
N ASN A 92 -13.46 23.02 -11.13
CA ASN A 92 -13.67 22.85 -9.69
C ASN A 92 -14.11 21.41 -9.39
N ARG A 93 -13.38 20.72 -8.49
CA ARG A 93 -13.80 19.40 -7.99
C ARG A 93 -15.22 19.46 -7.42
N GLY A 94 -15.97 18.37 -7.61
CA GLY A 94 -17.36 18.28 -7.19
C GLY A 94 -17.53 18.63 -5.71
N ARG A 95 -18.57 19.42 -5.41
CA ARG A 95 -18.89 19.86 -4.05
C ARG A 95 -19.06 18.68 -3.09
N CYS A 96 -19.66 17.58 -3.57
CA CYS A 96 -19.85 16.34 -2.82
C CYS A 96 -18.53 15.68 -2.38
N GLU A 97 -17.52 15.58 -3.26
CA GLU A 97 -16.21 14.99 -2.93
C GLU A 97 -15.53 15.74 -1.77
N ARG A 98 -15.60 17.08 -1.81
CA ARG A 98 -15.02 17.94 -0.78
C ARG A 98 -15.69 17.76 0.58
N TYR A 99 -17.02 17.75 0.61
CA TYR A 99 -17.77 17.61 1.87
C TYR A 99 -17.70 16.18 2.43
N CYS A 100 -17.69 15.15 1.58
CA CYS A 100 -17.54 13.78 2.06
C CYS A 100 -16.17 13.55 2.71
N ILE A 101 -15.08 13.93 2.04
CA ILE A 101 -13.73 13.74 2.57
C ILE A 101 -13.51 14.64 3.79
N GLY A 102 -13.85 15.93 3.68
CA GLY A 102 -13.70 16.88 4.79
C GLY A 102 -14.55 16.51 6.00
N GLY A 103 -15.80 16.11 5.78
CA GLY A 103 -16.72 15.68 6.83
C GLY A 103 -16.24 14.43 7.55
N TRP A 104 -15.73 13.43 6.82
CA TRP A 104 -15.17 12.21 7.42
C TRP A 104 -13.96 12.52 8.32
N ILE A 105 -13.06 13.40 7.87
CA ILE A 105 -11.88 13.80 8.67
C ILE A 105 -12.31 14.57 9.92
N LEU A 106 -13.23 15.54 9.79
CA LEU A 106 -13.74 16.31 10.93
C LEU A 106 -14.43 15.39 11.95
N PHE A 107 -15.25 14.46 11.49
CA PHE A 107 -15.91 13.49 12.34
C PHE A 107 -14.90 12.63 13.11
N ALA A 108 -13.86 12.11 12.44
CA ALA A 108 -12.81 11.34 13.08
C ALA A 108 -12.08 12.12 14.19
N ILE A 109 -11.79 13.41 13.96
CA ILE A 109 -11.16 14.28 14.97
C ILE A 109 -12.06 14.46 16.18
N ILE A 110 -13.35 14.73 15.97
CA ILE A 110 -14.33 14.88 17.06
C ILE A 110 -14.39 13.59 17.90
N VAL A 111 -14.46 12.43 17.26
CA VAL A 111 -14.48 11.13 17.94
C VAL A 111 -13.19 10.91 18.74
N VAL A 112 -12.01 11.19 18.17
CA VAL A 112 -10.73 11.03 18.88
C VAL A 112 -10.61 11.95 20.10
N LEU A 113 -11.19 13.15 20.05
CA LEU A 113 -11.20 14.08 21.20
C LEU A 113 -12.23 13.68 22.26
N TRP A 114 -13.41 13.20 21.86
CA TRP A 114 -14.48 12.81 22.78
C TRP A 114 -14.29 11.43 23.40
N PHE A 115 -13.77 10.46 22.64
CA PHE A 115 -13.54 9.09 23.09
C PHE A 115 -12.77 8.99 24.42
N PRO A 116 -11.61 9.66 24.62
CA PRO A 116 -10.93 9.63 25.90
C PRO A 116 -11.76 10.29 27.01
N LEU A 117 -12.46 11.40 26.72
CA LEU A 117 -13.23 12.15 27.72
C LEU A 117 -14.41 11.33 28.28
N VAL A 118 -15.00 10.45 27.46
CA VAL A 118 -16.07 9.53 27.87
C VAL A 118 -15.51 8.31 28.62
N PHE A 119 -14.35 7.80 28.23
CA PHE A 119 -13.75 6.61 28.87
C PHE A 119 -13.08 6.91 30.22
N PHE A 120 -12.67 8.17 30.46
CA PHE A 120 -12.10 8.64 31.73
C PHE A 120 -13.15 9.15 32.74
N ARG A 121 -14.44 9.14 32.39
CA ARG A 121 -15.56 9.47 33.29
C ARG A 121 -16.16 8.19 33.87
#